data_AF-A0A8X6JKX9-F1
#
_entry.id   AF-A0A8X6JKX9-F1
#
_cell.length_a   1.000
_cell.length_b   1.000
_cell.length_c   1.000
_cell.angle_alpha   90.00
_cell.angle_beta   90.00
_cell.angle_gamma   90.00
#
_symmetry.space_group_name_H-M   'P 1'
#
loop_
_entity.id
_entity.type
_entity.pdbx_description
1 polymer ?
#
loop_
_entity_poly.entity_id
_entity_poly.type
_entity_poly.pdbx_seq_one_letter_code
_entity_poly.pdbx_strand_id
1 'polypeptide(L)' 'MVLKDEPKDYDREKKWHEERSKKVVVSNVDTSATIAGLKPVTTYHIHVTARNAIGQSLPSSDLTVTTKAEGKLLL' A
#
# COMPACT_ATOMS: atom_id res chain seq x y z
N MET A 1 27.52 9.31 -27.55
CA MET A 1 26.45 8.35 -27.20
C MET A 1 26.37 8.29 -25.68
N VAL A 2 25.34 8.89 -25.08
CA VAL A 2 25.12 8.77 -23.64
C VAL A 2 24.48 7.40 -23.43
N LEU A 3 25.24 6.46 -22.87
CA LEU A 3 24.67 5.25 -22.31
C LEU A 3 23.77 5.72 -21.17
N LYS A 4 22.46 5.79 -21.41
CA LYS A 4 21.50 5.87 -20.31
C LYS A 4 21.70 4.58 -19.52
N ASP A 5 22.24 4.67 -18.32
CA ASP A 5 22.32 3.54 -17.41
C ASP A 5 20.91 2.95 -17.30
N GLU A 6 20.75 1.72 -17.78
CA GLU A 6 19.47 1.04 -17.65
C GLU A 6 19.20 0.80 -16.16
N PRO A 7 18.03 1.18 -15.63
CA PRO A 7 17.70 0.90 -14.25
C PRO A 7 17.76 -0.61 -14.01
N LYS A 8 18.49 -1.03 -12.97
CA LYS A 8 18.53 -2.43 -12.55
C LYS A 8 17.11 -2.91 -12.27
N ASP A 9 16.81 -4.17 -12.57
CA ASP A 9 15.45 -4.73 -12.42
C ASP A 9 14.89 -4.54 -11.00
N TYR A 10 15.77 -4.57 -9.98
CA TYR A 10 15.43 -4.24 -8.59
C TYR A 10 14.81 -2.85 -8.41
N ASP A 11 15.38 -1.83 -9.07
CA ASP A 11 14.91 -0.45 -8.96
C ASP A 11 13.53 -0.29 -9.62
N ARG A 12 13.27 -1.08 -10.68
CA ARG A 12 11.96 -1.10 -11.37
C ARG A 12 10.88 -1.73 -10.50
N GLU A 13 11.16 -2.88 -9.89
CA GLU A 13 10.18 -3.59 -9.07
C GLU A 13 9.84 -2.81 -7.80
N LYS A 14 10.86 -2.26 -7.12
CA LYS A 14 10.69 -1.41 -5.95
C LYS A 14 9.83 -0.19 -6.27
N LYS A 15 10.14 0.49 -7.38
CA LYS A 15 9.38 1.65 -7.86
C LYS A 15 7.94 1.27 -8.22
N TRP A 16 7.73 0.14 -8.86
CA TRP A 16 6.41 -0.38 -9.21
C TRP A 16 5.51 -0.60 -7.99
N HIS A 17 6.06 -1.20 -6.93
CA HIS A 17 5.33 -1.39 -5.68
C HIS A 17 5.08 -0.07 -4.95
N GLU A 18 6.06 0.84 -4.90
CA GLU A 18 5.89 2.14 -4.25
C GLU A 18 4.78 2.98 -4.91
N GLU A 19 4.74 3.05 -6.25
CA GLU A 19 3.76 3.84 -7.00
C GLU A 19 2.32 3.31 -6.87
N ARG A 20 2.15 2.02 -6.60
CA ARG A 20 0.84 1.36 -6.47
C ARG A 20 0.42 1.13 -5.03
N SER A 21 1.34 1.29 -4.08
CA SER A 21 1.06 1.16 -2.66
C SER A 21 0.43 2.43 -2.10
N LYS A 22 -0.47 2.26 -1.12
CA LYS A 22 -0.99 3.36 -0.32
C LYS A 22 -0.54 3.16 1.12
N LYS A 23 0.11 4.17 1.70
CA LYS A 23 0.55 4.16 3.10
C LYS A 23 -0.36 5.04 3.96
N VAL A 24 -0.86 4.47 5.06
CA VAL A 24 -1.57 5.20 6.11
C VAL A 24 -0.74 5.09 7.38
N VAL A 25 -0.52 6.21 8.06
CA VAL A 25 0.19 6.28 9.34
C VAL A 25 -0.81 6.74 10.39
N VAL A 26 -0.86 6.03 11.52
CA VAL A 26 -1.75 6.31 12.65
C VAL A 26 -0.94 6.61 13.91
N SER A 27 -1.61 7.15 14.94
CA SER A 27 -0.97 7.35 16.24
C SER A 27 -0.61 6.02 16.90
N ASN A 28 0.36 6.04 17.82
CA ASN A 28 0.80 4.83 18.53
C ASN A 28 -0.24 4.27 19.51
N VAL A 29 -1.31 5.02 19.79
CA VAL A 29 -2.44 4.60 20.65
C VAL A 29 -3.65 4.15 19.85
N ASP A 30 -3.68 4.42 18.54
CA ASP A 30 -4.80 4.05 17.69
C ASP A 30 -4.69 2.58 17.31
N THR A 31 -5.79 1.85 17.48
CA THR A 31 -5.91 0.44 17.06
C THR A 31 -6.77 0.28 15.82
N SER A 32 -7.16 1.39 15.19
CA SER A 32 -8.00 1.43 14.00
C SER A 32 -7.52 2.48 12.99
N ALA A 33 -7.77 2.24 11.72
CA ALA A 33 -7.41 3.13 10.62
C ALA A 33 -8.44 3.03 9.49
N THR A 34 -8.64 4.11 8.73
CA THR A 34 -9.48 4.11 7.53
C THR A 34 -8.63 4.35 6.29
N ILE A 35 -8.73 3.45 5.31
CA ILE A 35 -8.09 3.61 4.00
C ILE A 35 -9.16 4.06 3.00
N ALA A 36 -9.23 5.38 2.74
CA ALA A 36 -10.18 5.97 1.82
C ALA A 36 -9.69 5.93 0.36
N GLY A 37 -10.57 6.22 -0.61
CA GLY A 37 -10.19 6.39 -2.03
C GLY A 37 -9.64 5.13 -2.69
N LEU A 38 -10.11 3.96 -2.25
CA LEU A 38 -9.82 2.69 -2.91
C LEU A 38 -10.70 2.57 -4.16
N LYS A 39 -10.16 1.98 -5.22
CA LYS A 39 -10.91 1.72 -6.45
C LYS A 39 -11.96 0.64 -6.20
N PRO A 40 -13.15 0.73 -6.81
CA PRO A 40 -14.14 -0.34 -6.74
C PRO A 40 -13.66 -1.62 -7.43
N VAL A 41 -14.24 -2.75 -7.06
CA VAL A 41 -13.96 -4.08 -7.65
C VAL A 41 -12.45 -4.35 -7.77
N THR A 42 -11.68 -3.95 -6.77
CA THR A 42 -10.22 -4.04 -6.78
C THR A 42 -9.76 -4.81 -5.55
N THR A 43 -8.92 -5.82 -5.76
CA THR A 43 -8.30 -6.58 -4.68
C THR A 43 -7.07 -5.85 -4.16
N TYR A 44 -7.02 -5.69 -2.84
CA TYR A 44 -5.91 -5.10 -2.10
C TYR A 44 -5.33 -6.14 -1.14
N HIS A 45 -4.01 -6.09 -0.99
CA HIS A 45 -3.27 -6.79 0.05
C HIS A 45 -2.80 -5.75 1.06
N ILE A 46 -3.14 -5.94 2.33
CA ILE A 46 -2.91 -4.98 3.41
C ILE A 46 -2.11 -5.66 4.50
N HIS A 47 -1.01 -5.06 4.91
CA HIS A 47 -0.26 -5.45 6.10
C HIS A 47 0.05 -4.23 6.95
N VAL A 48 0.39 -4.47 8.22
CA VAL A 48 0.75 -3.44 9.18
C VAL A 48 2.19 -3.61 9.59
N THR A 49 2.90 -2.51 9.77
CA THR A 49 4.24 -2.48 10.39
C THR A 49 4.23 -1.47 11.52
N ALA A 50 4.95 -1.78 12.59
CA ALA A 50 5.15 -0.86 13.71
C ALA A 50 6.51 -0.18 13.59
N ARG A 51 6.63 1.07 14.00
CA ARG A 51 7.91 1.80 14.03
C ARG A 51 8.12 2.49 15.37
N ASN A 52 9.33 2.42 15.89
CA ASN A 52 9.79 3.17 17.06
C ASN A 52 11.15 3.84 16.76
N ALA A 53 11.80 4.38 17.79
CA ALA A 53 13.11 5.05 17.65
C ALA A 53 14.24 4.12 17.20
N ILE A 54 14.12 2.80 17.42
CA ILE A 54 15.12 1.81 17.04
C ILE A 54 14.96 1.41 15.57
N GLY A 55 13.71 1.28 15.09
CA GLY A 55 13.47 0.88 13.72
C GLY A 55 12.02 0.50 13.45
N GLN A 56 11.84 -0.21 12.33
CA GLN A 56 10.56 -0.74 11.86
C GLN A 56 10.51 -2.25 12.07
N SER A 57 9.35 -2.77 12.48
CA SER A 57 9.11 -4.20 12.62
C SER A 57 9.05 -4.91 11.26
N LEU A 58 9.06 -6.24 11.29
CA LEU A 58 8.55 -7.03 10.17
C LEU A 58 7.05 -6.74 9.93
N PRO A 59 6.55 -6.92 8.70
CA PRO A 59 5.12 -6.83 8.40
C PRO A 59 4.30 -7.89 9.15
N SER A 60 3.03 -7.58 9.42
CA SER A 60 2.03 -8.60 9.75
C SER A 60 1.80 -9.56 8.58
N SER A 61 1.02 -10.63 8.81
CA SER A 61 0.42 -11.38 7.71
C SER A 61 -0.47 -10.47 6.84
N ASP A 62 -0.56 -10.78 5.55
CA ASP A 62 -1.41 -10.02 4.63
C ASP A 62 -2.90 -10.31 4.85
N LEU A 63 -3.65 -9.22 4.93
CA LEU A 63 -5.10 -9.21 4.80
C LEU A 63 -5.46 -8.94 3.33
N THR A 64 -6.15 -9.87 2.69
CA THR A 64 -6.61 -9.71 1.31
C THR A 64 -8.08 -9.34 1.29
N VAL A 65 -8.42 -8.20 0.66
CA VAL A 65 -9.79 -7.68 0.59
C VAL A 65 -10.09 -7.20 -0.83
N THR A 66 -11.27 -7.55 -1.34
CA THR A 66 -11.79 -6.98 -2.59
C THR A 66 -12.85 -5.94 -2.25
N THR A 67 -12.66 -4.72 -2.72
CA THR A 67 -13.67 -3.66 -2.59
C THR A 67 -14.92 -4.00 -3.39
N LYS A 68 -16.08 -3.57 -2.89
CA LYS A 68 -17.34 -3.74 -3.62
C LYS A 68 -17.35 -2.89 -4.90
N ALA A 69 -18.26 -3.23 -5.82
CA ALA A 69 -18.59 -2.32 -6.91
C ALA A 69 -19.12 -1.00 -6.34
N GLU A 70 -18.90 0.10 -7.06
CA GLU A 70 -19.59 1.35 -6.78
C GLU A 70 -21.09 1.09 -6.89
N GLY A 71 -21.79 1.20 -5.76
CA GLY A 71 -23.24 1.20 -5.77
C GLY A 71 -23.68 2.47 -6.49
N LYS A 72 -24.14 2.36 -7.73
CA LYS A 72 -24.89 3.44 -8.36
C LYS A 72 -26.17 3.58 -7.54
N LEU A 73 -26.27 4.65 -6.74
CA LEU A 73 -27.54 5.03 -6.14
C LEU A 73 -28.46 5.39 -7.31
N LEU A 74 -29.37 4.48 -7.67
CA LEU A 74 -30.45 4.80 -8.59
C LEU A 74 -31.41 5.70 -7.80
N LEU A 75 -31.36 7.00 -8.08
CA LEU A 75 -32.40 7.95 -7.69
C LEU A 75 -33.52 7.90 -8.72
#